data_AF-B0RDK6-F1
#
_entry.id   AF-B0RDK6-F1
#
_cell.length_a   1.000
_cell.length_b   1.000
_cell.length_c   1.000
_cell.angle_alpha   90.00
_cell.angle_beta   90.00
_cell.angle_gamma   90.00
#
_symmetry.space_group_name_H-M   'P 1'
#
loop_
_entity.id
_entity.type
_entity.pdbx_description
1 polymer ?
#
loop_
_entity_poly.entity_id
_entity_poly.type
_entity_poly.pdbx_seq_one_letter_code
_entity_poly.pdbx_strand_id
1 'polypeptide(L)'
;MFQGRAIDSPLHAVMNAGFILQGVLYLLAAVIATRALRAGPRRTFLALAAVHAVGITVVGLVHGSASSAASGIGWMHVVGAGLAIIAGNAASIVAGLGSGRVGAARVFRIASVALGVVGLIAVALLEVLGGSDIDGIWERGSVYTVTAWELMTGIAVLVAARRRRGSTRD
;
A
#
# COMPACT_ATOMS: atom_id res chain seq x y z
N MET A 1 -21.93 11.12 -14.91
CA MET A 1 -21.85 12.29 -15.80
C MET A 1 -21.41 13.48 -14.97
N PHE A 2 -20.33 14.16 -15.33
CA PHE A 2 -19.95 15.44 -14.72
C PHE A 2 -19.88 16.45 -15.85
N GLN A 3 -20.62 17.55 -15.74
CA GLN A 3 -20.78 18.53 -16.83
C GLN A 3 -21.18 17.89 -18.19
N GLY A 4 -22.06 16.88 -18.17
CA GLY A 4 -22.54 16.21 -19.39
C GLY A 4 -21.58 15.23 -20.05
N ARG A 5 -20.44 14.91 -19.43
CA ARG A 5 -19.49 13.89 -19.93
C ARG A 5 -19.51 12.63 -19.06
N ALA A 6 -19.46 11.46 -19.71
CA ALA A 6 -19.07 10.23 -19.03
C ALA A 6 -17.61 10.38 -18.58
N ILE A 7 -17.36 10.24 -17.28
CA ILE A 7 -16.01 10.32 -16.68
C ILE A 7 -15.61 8.90 -16.30
N ASP A 8 -15.63 8.00 -17.28
CA ASP A 8 -15.04 6.67 -17.14
C ASP A 8 -13.84 6.62 -18.07
N SER A 9 -12.66 6.37 -17.51
CA SER A 9 -11.44 6.24 -18.30
C SER A 9 -11.56 5.03 -19.24
N PRO A 10 -11.17 5.13 -20.53
CA PRO A 10 -11.10 3.96 -21.42
C PRO A 10 -10.22 2.83 -20.87
N LEU A 11 -9.28 3.16 -19.99
CA LEU A 11 -8.33 2.23 -19.37
C LEU A 11 -8.68 1.87 -17.92
N HIS A 12 -9.92 2.12 -17.47
CA HIS A 12 -10.34 1.79 -16.09
C HIS A 12 -10.12 0.30 -15.76
N ALA A 13 -10.39 -0.60 -16.71
CA ALA A 13 -10.16 -2.03 -16.55
C ALA A 13 -8.69 -2.37 -16.24
N VAL A 14 -7.74 -1.66 -16.87
CA VAL A 14 -6.30 -1.83 -16.61
C VAL A 14 -5.94 -1.36 -15.21
N MET A 15 -6.47 -0.22 -14.78
CA MET A 15 -6.26 0.30 -13.43
C MET A 15 -6.81 -0.65 -12.36
N ASN A 16 -8.03 -1.14 -12.55
CA ASN A 16 -8.70 -2.07 -11.63
C ASN A 16 -7.96 -3.40 -11.51
N ALA A 17 -7.56 -3.97 -12.65
CA ALA A 17 -6.73 -5.17 -12.68
C ALA A 17 -5.38 -4.92 -11.98
N GLY A 18 -4.81 -3.73 -12.14
CA GLY A 18 -3.62 -3.28 -11.43
C GLY A 18 -3.78 -3.29 -9.92
N PHE A 19 -4.89 -2.77 -9.38
CA PHE A 19 -5.18 -2.80 -7.94
C PHE A 19 -5.30 -4.22 -7.39
N ILE A 20 -6.03 -5.09 -8.08
CA ILE A 20 -6.19 -6.50 -7.67
C ILE A 20 -4.83 -7.21 -7.72
N LEU A 21 -4.08 -7.05 -8.81
CA LEU A 21 -2.76 -7.66 -8.97
C LEU A 21 -1.78 -7.17 -7.92
N GLN A 22 -1.77 -5.87 -7.62
CA GLN A 22 -0.92 -5.30 -6.57
C GLN A 22 -1.25 -5.91 -5.21
N GLY A 23 -2.54 -6.04 -4.84
CA GLY A 23 -2.93 -6.68 -3.58
C GLY A 23 -2.44 -8.12 -3.45
N VAL A 24 -2.58 -8.91 -4.52
CA VAL A 24 -2.08 -10.30 -4.58
C VAL A 24 -0.56 -10.34 -4.45
N LEU A 25 0.17 -9.53 -5.23
CA LEU A 25 1.63 -9.50 -5.20
C LEU A 25 2.16 -9.01 -3.85
N TYR A 26 1.51 -8.02 -3.22
CA TYR A 26 1.85 -7.52 -1.90
C TYR A 26 1.76 -8.63 -0.85
N LEU A 27 0.63 -9.35 -0.82
CA LEU A 27 0.42 -10.43 0.14
C LEU A 27 1.43 -11.56 -0.07
N LEU A 28 1.67 -11.97 -1.32
CA LEU A 28 2.67 -12.98 -1.65
C LEU A 28 4.07 -12.54 -1.19
N ALA A 29 4.47 -11.30 -1.50
CA ALA A 29 5.75 -10.74 -1.06
C ALA A 29 5.87 -10.73 0.46
N ALA A 30 4.81 -10.35 1.19
CA ALA A 30 4.80 -10.35 2.65
C ALA A 30 4.95 -11.77 3.24
N VAL A 31 4.26 -12.75 2.66
CA VAL A 31 4.39 -14.17 3.06
C VAL A 31 5.80 -14.69 2.82
N ILE A 32 6.38 -14.41 1.65
CA ILE A 32 7.73 -14.84 1.30
C ILE A 32 8.76 -14.16 2.21
N ALA A 33 8.68 -12.83 2.36
CA ALA A 33 9.62 -12.05 3.17
C ALA A 33 9.63 -12.52 4.63
N THR A 34 8.45 -12.72 5.23
CA THR A 34 8.38 -13.17 6.62
C THR A 34 8.84 -14.60 6.84
N ARG A 35 8.68 -15.49 5.84
CA ARG A 35 9.24 -16.84 5.87
C ARG A 35 10.77 -16.83 5.75
N ALA A 36 11.30 -15.99 4.86
CA ALA A 36 12.74 -15.90 4.60
C ALA A 36 13.52 -15.22 5.73
N LEU A 37 12.97 -14.16 6.32
CA LEU A 37 13.68 -13.32 7.29
C LEU A 37 13.65 -13.87 8.72
N ARG A 38 12.77 -14.82 9.04
CA ARG A 38 12.66 -15.57 10.32
C ARG A 38 12.68 -14.74 11.62
N ALA A 39 12.57 -13.42 11.57
CA ALA A 39 12.53 -12.53 12.74
C ALA A 39 11.71 -11.25 12.49
N GLY A 40 11.12 -10.70 13.57
CA GLY A 40 10.26 -9.51 13.58
C GLY A 40 8.81 -9.81 14.00
N PRO A 41 7.95 -8.78 14.10
CA PRO A 41 6.52 -8.90 14.42
C PRO A 41 5.72 -9.53 13.26
N ARG A 42 6.06 -10.78 12.91
CA ARG A 42 5.59 -11.49 11.72
C ARG A 42 4.08 -11.56 11.64
N ARG A 43 3.41 -11.85 12.75
CA ARG A 43 1.94 -11.97 12.80
C ARG A 43 1.28 -10.63 12.50
N THR A 44 1.73 -9.57 13.14
CA THR A 44 1.21 -8.21 12.93
C THR A 44 1.44 -7.74 11.50
N PHE A 45 2.65 -7.92 10.96
CA PHE A 45 2.95 -7.53 9.59
C PHE A 45 2.10 -8.31 8.57
N LEU A 46 1.94 -9.63 8.74
CA LEU A 46 1.10 -10.44 7.85
C LEU A 46 -0.39 -10.08 7.96
N ALA A 47 -0.88 -9.78 9.15
CA ALA A 47 -2.26 -9.34 9.34
C ALA A 47 -2.52 -8.01 8.62
N LEU A 48 -1.62 -7.03 8.80
CA LEU A 48 -1.71 -5.74 8.10
C LEU A 48 -1.60 -5.91 6.58
N ALA A 49 -0.69 -6.78 6.12
CA ALA A 49 -0.57 -7.09 4.70
C ALA A 49 -1.84 -7.73 4.11
N ALA A 50 -2.49 -8.63 4.86
CA ALA A 50 -3.75 -9.23 4.45
C ALA A 50 -4.87 -8.19 4.39
N VAL A 51 -4.98 -7.30 5.40
CA VAL A 51 -5.96 -6.22 5.41
C VAL A 51 -5.73 -5.26 4.24
N HIS A 52 -4.49 -4.88 3.97
CA HIS A 52 -4.13 -4.06 2.82
C HIS A 52 -4.54 -4.71 1.50
N ALA A 53 -4.17 -5.98 1.30
CA ALA A 53 -4.48 -6.74 0.09
C ALA A 53 -5.99 -6.88 -0.14
N VAL A 54 -6.77 -7.11 0.93
CA VAL A 54 -8.24 -7.12 0.86
C VAL A 54 -8.76 -5.74 0.47
N GLY A 55 -8.30 -4.67 1.14
CA GLY A 55 -8.75 -3.31 0.88
C GLY A 55 -8.52 -2.88 -0.57
N ILE A 56 -7.32 -3.09 -1.09
CA ILE A 56 -6.98 -2.67 -2.46
C ILE A 56 -7.67 -3.54 -3.52
N THR A 57 -7.94 -4.82 -3.21
CA THR A 57 -8.76 -5.68 -4.07
C THR A 57 -10.20 -5.18 -4.12
N VAL A 58 -10.78 -4.76 -2.98
CA VAL A 58 -12.12 -4.15 -2.94
C VAL A 58 -12.16 -2.86 -3.77
N VAL A 59 -11.13 -2.02 -3.72
CA VAL A 59 -11.01 -0.82 -4.57
C VAL A 59 -11.01 -1.18 -6.06
N GLY A 60 -10.34 -2.26 -6.45
CA GLY A 60 -10.33 -2.74 -7.84
C GLY A 60 -11.66 -3.34 -8.30
N LEU A 61 -12.45 -3.93 -7.39
CA LEU A 61 -13.75 -4.54 -7.70
C LEU A 61 -14.91 -3.53 -7.64
N VAL A 62 -14.85 -2.59 -6.69
CA VAL A 62 -15.85 -1.54 -6.47
C VAL A 62 -15.20 -0.20 -6.75
N HIS A 63 -15.51 0.36 -7.90
CA HIS A 63 -14.89 1.58 -8.40
C HIS A 63 -15.38 2.81 -7.64
N GLY A 64 -14.51 3.80 -7.47
CA GLY A 64 -14.87 5.15 -6.99
C GLY A 64 -15.56 5.96 -8.09
N SER A 65 -16.65 5.42 -8.66
CA SER A 65 -17.36 5.99 -9.80
C SER A 65 -18.78 6.41 -9.44
N ALA A 66 -19.36 7.28 -10.25
CA ALA A 66 -20.77 7.66 -10.15
C ALA A 66 -21.70 6.46 -10.31
N SER A 67 -21.31 5.43 -11.09
CA SER A 67 -22.09 4.21 -11.26
C SER A 67 -22.14 3.35 -9.99
N SER A 68 -21.01 3.20 -9.28
CA SER A 68 -20.98 2.50 -7.98
C SER A 68 -21.79 3.24 -6.93
N ALA A 69 -21.75 4.57 -6.94
CA ALA A 69 -22.56 5.42 -6.06
C ALA A 69 -24.06 5.25 -6.34
N ALA A 70 -24.47 5.33 -7.62
CA ALA A 70 -25.87 5.13 -8.03
C ALA A 70 -26.38 3.71 -7.72
N SER A 71 -25.49 2.71 -7.73
CA SER A 71 -25.83 1.32 -7.41
C SER A 71 -25.86 1.03 -5.90
N GLY A 72 -25.59 2.03 -5.05
CA GLY A 72 -25.63 1.90 -3.59
C GLY A 72 -24.43 1.17 -2.97
N ILE A 73 -23.42 0.79 -3.76
CA ILE A 73 -22.23 0.05 -3.29
C ILE A 73 -20.98 0.94 -3.13
N GLY A 74 -21.07 2.23 -3.47
CA GLY A 74 -19.93 3.16 -3.40
C GLY A 74 -19.23 3.24 -2.04
N TRP A 75 -19.95 3.02 -0.94
CA TRP A 75 -19.36 2.96 0.40
C TRP A 75 -18.32 1.84 0.56
N MET A 76 -18.45 0.74 -0.18
CA MET A 76 -17.49 -0.37 -0.15
C MET A 76 -16.13 0.06 -0.71
N HIS A 77 -16.12 0.95 -1.71
CA HIS A 77 -14.88 1.53 -2.23
C HIS A 77 -14.16 2.33 -1.14
N VAL A 78 -14.89 3.20 -0.43
CA VAL A 78 -14.34 4.03 0.64
C VAL A 78 -13.76 3.17 1.77
N VAL A 79 -14.50 2.14 2.20
CA VAL A 79 -14.00 1.18 3.19
C VAL A 79 -12.76 0.44 2.67
N GLY A 80 -12.77 -0.04 1.43
CA GLY A 80 -11.63 -0.70 0.81
C GLY A 80 -10.38 0.20 0.77
N ALA A 81 -10.56 1.46 0.37
CA ALA A 81 -9.49 2.46 0.33
C ALA A 81 -8.93 2.71 1.73
N GLY A 82 -9.78 2.90 2.74
CA GLY A 82 -9.37 3.06 4.14
C GLY A 82 -8.57 1.86 4.67
N LEU A 83 -9.04 0.63 4.41
CA LEU A 83 -8.30 -0.59 4.77
C LEU A 83 -6.94 -0.65 4.08
N ALA A 84 -6.87 -0.35 2.78
CA ALA A 84 -5.62 -0.35 2.03
C ALA A 84 -4.63 0.69 2.58
N ILE A 85 -5.06 1.94 2.73
CA ILE A 85 -4.21 3.06 3.14
C ILE A 85 -3.70 2.86 4.57
N ILE A 86 -4.60 2.60 5.51
CA ILE A 86 -4.23 2.49 6.93
C ILE A 86 -3.34 1.27 7.16
N ALA A 87 -3.72 0.11 6.64
CA ALA A 87 -2.97 -1.11 6.87
C ALA A 87 -1.63 -1.12 6.11
N GLY A 88 -1.57 -0.58 4.89
CA GLY A 88 -0.32 -0.48 4.11
C GLY A 88 0.72 0.40 4.80
N ASN A 89 0.31 1.58 5.28
CA ASN A 89 1.19 2.49 6.01
C ASN A 89 1.60 1.93 7.38
N ALA A 90 0.68 1.30 8.10
CA ALA A 90 1.01 0.61 9.35
C ALA A 90 2.00 -0.55 9.13
N ALA A 91 1.84 -1.33 8.05
CA ALA A 91 2.75 -2.40 7.68
C ALA A 91 4.17 -1.88 7.41
N SER A 92 4.29 -0.72 6.75
CA SER A 92 5.56 -0.02 6.54
C SER A 92 6.26 0.32 7.87
N ILE A 93 5.53 0.88 8.85
CA ILE A 93 6.08 1.18 10.18
C ILE A 93 6.55 -0.10 10.88
N VAL A 94 5.69 -1.12 10.91
CA VAL A 94 5.97 -2.41 11.55
C VAL A 94 7.21 -3.08 10.95
N ALA A 95 7.37 -3.01 9.62
CA ALA A 95 8.55 -3.50 8.92
C ALA A 95 9.82 -2.70 9.27
N GLY A 96 9.74 -1.37 9.32
CA GLY A 96 10.86 -0.50 9.70
C GLY A 96 11.35 -0.75 11.13
N LEU A 97 10.42 -0.86 12.08
CA LEU A 97 10.73 -1.15 13.48
C LEU A 97 11.27 -2.57 13.68
N GLY A 98 10.69 -3.56 12.98
CA GLY A 98 11.04 -4.97 13.11
C GLY A 98 12.34 -5.40 12.41
N SER A 99 12.71 -4.70 11.32
CA SER A 99 13.80 -5.14 10.42
C SER A 99 15.21 -4.94 10.97
N GLY A 100 15.37 -4.20 12.07
CA GLY A 100 16.67 -4.10 12.77
C GLY A 100 17.19 -5.45 13.27
N ARG A 101 16.28 -6.36 13.66
CA ARG A 101 16.64 -7.71 14.16
C ARG A 101 17.22 -8.62 13.08
N VAL A 102 17.04 -8.28 11.81
CA VAL A 102 17.52 -9.05 10.65
C VAL A 102 18.66 -8.33 9.92
N GLY A 103 19.28 -7.33 10.56
CA GLY A 103 20.43 -6.61 10.03
C GLY A 103 20.09 -5.63 8.90
N ALA A 104 18.84 -5.17 8.79
CA ALA A 104 18.49 -4.18 7.77
C ALA A 104 19.19 -2.84 8.02
N ALA A 105 19.61 -2.18 6.94
CA ALA A 105 20.29 -0.89 6.98
C ALA A 105 19.46 0.17 7.72
N ARG A 106 20.12 1.03 8.49
CA ARG A 106 19.46 2.11 9.26
C ARG A 106 18.59 3.00 8.38
N VAL A 107 19.06 3.32 7.17
CA VAL A 107 18.33 4.15 6.20
C VAL A 107 17.00 3.51 5.82
N PHE A 108 16.98 2.21 5.49
CA PHE A 108 15.75 1.48 5.16
C PHE A 108 14.73 1.52 6.31
N ARG A 109 15.20 1.33 7.54
CA ARG A 109 14.37 1.34 8.74
C ARG A 109 13.71 2.70 8.96
N ILE A 110 14.51 3.77 8.90
CA ILE A 110 14.02 5.14 9.08
C ILE A 110 13.05 5.51 7.97
N ALA A 111 13.41 5.23 6.71
CA ALA A 111 12.55 5.52 5.57
C ALA A 111 11.20 4.79 5.64
N SER A 112 11.19 3.53 6.08
CA SER A 112 9.95 2.76 6.25
C SER A 112 9.03 3.37 7.32
N VAL A 113 9.60 3.77 8.46
CA VAL A 113 8.81 4.44 9.51
C VAL A 113 8.31 5.80 9.02
N ALA A 114 9.18 6.60 8.39
CA ALA A 114 8.84 7.92 7.89
C ALA A 114 7.72 7.88 6.85
N LEU A 115 7.81 7.00 5.84
CA LEU A 115 6.78 6.85 4.81
C LEU A 115 5.43 6.47 5.44
N GLY A 116 5.42 5.48 6.34
CA GLY A 116 4.18 5.06 6.99
C GLY A 116 3.57 6.15 7.88
N VAL A 117 4.38 6.89 8.63
CA VAL A 117 3.90 8.02 9.44
C VAL A 117 3.33 9.13 8.56
N VAL A 118 4.03 9.51 7.50
CA VAL A 118 3.56 10.54 6.55
C VAL A 118 2.24 10.10 5.92
N GLY A 119 2.10 8.84 5.52
CA GLY A 119 0.85 8.33 4.95
C GLY A 119 -0.32 8.32 5.93
N LEU A 120 -0.07 7.96 7.21
CA LEU A 120 -1.10 8.03 8.25
C LEU A 120 -1.49 9.47 8.61
N ILE A 121 -0.54 10.41 8.59
CA ILE A 121 -0.85 11.83 8.75
C ILE A 121 -1.68 12.32 7.56
N ALA A 122 -1.32 11.95 6.33
CA ALA A 122 -2.05 12.33 5.13
C ALA A 122 -3.51 11.84 5.16
N VAL A 123 -3.77 10.59 5.54
CA VAL A 123 -5.16 10.11 5.65
C VAL A 123 -5.91 10.76 6.81
N ALA A 124 -5.25 11.05 7.94
CA ALA A 124 -5.89 11.78 9.03
C ALA A 124 -6.27 13.22 8.61
N LEU A 125 -5.42 13.88 7.82
CA LEU A 125 -5.71 15.19 7.25
C LEU A 125 -6.84 15.13 6.22
N LEU A 126 -6.93 14.05 5.42
CA LEU A 126 -8.06 13.84 4.51
C LEU A 126 -9.39 13.76 5.29
N GLU A 127 -9.43 13.04 6.40
CA GLU A 127 -10.66 12.92 7.22
C GLU A 127 -11.04 14.26 7.88
N VAL A 128 -10.05 15.06 8.31
CA VAL A 128 -10.30 16.34 8.98
C VAL A 128 -10.61 17.48 8.01
N LEU A 129 -9.96 17.48 6.85
CA LEU A 129 -10.05 18.54 5.84
C LEU A 129 -10.94 18.18 4.64
N GLY A 130 -11.58 17.01 4.67
CA GLY A 130 -12.41 16.49 3.59
C GLY A 130 -13.54 17.45 3.21
N GLY A 131 -13.80 17.57 1.92
CA GLY A 131 -14.68 18.57 1.31
C GLY A 131 -13.93 19.81 0.82
N SER A 132 -12.60 19.83 0.87
CA SER A 132 -11.76 20.92 0.38
C SER A 132 -11.34 20.73 -1.08
N ASP A 133 -10.93 21.80 -1.76
CA ASP A 133 -10.41 21.74 -3.14
C ASP A 133 -9.10 20.93 -3.27
N ILE A 134 -8.49 20.52 -2.14
CA ILE A 134 -7.21 19.83 -2.07
C ILE A 134 -7.28 18.40 -1.52
N ASP A 135 -8.49 17.83 -1.36
CA ASP A 135 -8.68 16.46 -0.83
C ASP A 135 -7.83 15.42 -1.58
N GLY A 136 -7.74 15.56 -2.90
CA GLY A 136 -6.95 14.66 -3.74
C GLY A 136 -5.45 14.67 -3.43
N ILE A 137 -4.90 15.72 -2.80
CA ILE A 137 -3.49 15.76 -2.35
C ILE A 137 -3.30 14.81 -1.17
N TRP A 138 -4.20 14.86 -0.19
CA TRP A 138 -4.12 14.05 1.03
C TRP A 138 -4.41 12.58 0.74
N GLU A 139 -5.41 12.31 -0.09
CA GLU A 139 -5.71 10.96 -0.58
C GLU A 139 -4.48 10.37 -1.30
N ARG A 140 -3.93 11.06 -2.32
CA ARG A 140 -2.76 10.58 -3.05
C ARG A 140 -1.52 10.49 -2.17
N GLY A 141 -1.31 11.42 -1.25
CA GLY A 141 -0.19 11.39 -0.31
C GLY A 141 -0.22 10.12 0.56
N SER A 142 -1.42 9.73 1.01
CA SER A 142 -1.62 8.51 1.81
C SER A 142 -1.42 7.22 1.01
N VAL A 143 -1.74 7.21 -0.29
CA VAL A 143 -1.55 6.07 -1.20
C VAL A 143 -0.10 5.96 -1.66
N TYR A 144 0.50 7.05 -2.14
CA TYR A 144 1.84 7.06 -2.72
C TYR A 144 2.94 6.76 -1.71
N THR A 145 2.70 7.02 -0.42
CA THR A 145 3.60 6.59 0.65
C THR A 145 3.68 5.07 0.76
N VAL A 146 2.57 4.35 0.58
CA VAL A 146 2.56 2.88 0.48
C VAL A 146 3.31 2.41 -0.76
N THR A 147 2.99 2.96 -1.93
CA THR A 147 3.66 2.59 -3.19
C THR A 147 5.17 2.87 -3.15
N ALA A 148 5.58 4.01 -2.61
CA ALA A 148 6.98 4.35 -2.45
C ALA A 148 7.69 3.36 -1.53
N TRP A 149 7.04 2.93 -0.44
CA TRP A 149 7.60 1.94 0.47
C TRP A 149 7.73 0.56 -0.18
N GLU A 150 6.75 0.12 -0.95
CA GLU A 150 6.79 -1.14 -1.72
C GLU A 150 7.96 -1.16 -2.69
N LEU A 151 8.11 -0.11 -3.50
CA LEU A 151 9.19 0.03 -4.47
C LEU A 151 10.55 0.02 -3.77
N MET A 152 10.70 0.82 -2.71
CA MET A 152 11.93 0.86 -1.91
C MET A 152 12.26 -0.53 -1.32
N THR A 153 11.27 -1.22 -0.77
CA THR A 153 11.44 -2.55 -0.17
C THR A 153 11.83 -3.59 -1.22
N GLY A 154 11.16 -3.58 -2.38
CA GLY A 154 11.48 -4.45 -3.51
C GLY A 154 12.92 -4.25 -3.98
N ILE A 155 13.34 -2.99 -4.17
CA ILE A 155 14.71 -2.64 -4.57
C ILE A 155 15.71 -3.13 -3.50
N ALA A 156 15.45 -2.86 -2.22
CA ALA A 156 16.33 -3.27 -1.13
C ALA A 156 16.53 -4.80 -1.09
N VAL A 157 15.45 -5.57 -1.25
CA VAL A 157 15.49 -7.04 -1.30
C VAL A 157 16.27 -7.53 -2.52
N LEU A 158 16.05 -6.95 -3.71
CA LEU A 158 16.78 -7.31 -4.93
C LEU A 158 18.28 -7.04 -4.81
N VAL A 159 18.66 -5.88 -4.28
CA VAL A 159 20.07 -5.53 -4.04
C VAL A 159 20.71 -6.49 -3.04
N ALA A 160 20.02 -6.78 -1.93
CA ALA A 160 20.52 -7.74 -0.93
C ALA A 160 20.70 -9.15 -1.51
N ALA A 161 19.76 -9.62 -2.33
CA ALA A 161 19.84 -10.92 -2.99
C ALA A 161 21.02 -11.00 -3.98
N ARG A 162 21.27 -9.93 -4.75
CA ARG A 162 22.42 -9.87 -5.67
C ARG A 162 23.76 -9.90 -4.94
N ARG A 163 23.90 -9.14 -3.84
CA ARG A 163 25.12 -9.13 -3.02
C ARG A 163 25.44 -10.50 -2.43
N ARG A 164 24.43 -11.23 -1.95
CA ARG A 164 24.62 -12.60 -1.43
C ARG A 164 25.08 -13.58 -2.51
N ARG A 165 24.55 -13.50 -3.73
CA ARG A 165 24.95 -14.38 -4.85
C ARG A 165 26.38 -14.13 -5.33
N GLY A 166 26.86 -12.88 -5.26
CA GLY A 166 28.25 -12.54 -5.57
C GLY A 166 29.22 -13.15 -4.56
N SER A 167 28.95 -12.98 -3.27
CA SER A 167 29.78 -13.51 -2.18
C SER A 167 29.88 -15.03 -2.09
N THR A 168 29.01 -15.79 -2.77
CA THR A 168 29.07 -17.27 -2.83
C THR A 168 29.85 -17.80 -4.04
N ARG A 169 30.30 -16.93 -4.95
CA ARG A 169 31.02 -17.30 -6.18
C ARG A 169 32.52 -17.00 -6.12
N ASP A 170 32.97 -16.36 -5.05
CA ASP A 170 34.38 -16.14 -4.70
C ASP A 170 34.79 -17.14 -3.61
#